data_AF-A0A8C3HB39-F1
#
_entry.id   AF-A0A8C3HB39-F1
#
_cell.length_a   1.000
_cell.length_b   1.000
_cell.length_c   1.000
_cell.angle_alpha   90.00
_cell.angle_beta   90.00
_cell.angle_gamma   90.00
#
_symmetry.space_group_name_H-M   'P 1'
#
loop_
_entity.id
_entity.type
_entity.pdbx_description
1 polymer ?
#
loop_
_entity_poly.entity_id
_entity_poly.type
_entity_poly.pdbx_seq_one_letter_code
_entity_poly.pdbx_strand_id
1 'polypeptide(L)'
;MQALALALCALQLCPAVLGGRWGQPFLVERPQSRRLSKVGGFSWQNCGKGTDPFVIKSLSVAPDPIQIPGNLKVSVAVSSEVDIGSPLKAVFTVEKKIVDIWIKIPCVDQIGSCTYDGLCGMLDNVIPPGSPCPEPLLSYGIPCHCPFKQGSYSLPSTEFYLPVIQLPSWLTNGDYRIQVVLSNGAKQLACVKVALSLHSE
;
A
#
# COMPACT_ATOMS: atom_id res chain seq x y z
N MET A 1 -66.89 30.60 -18.37
CA MET A 1 -67.46 31.92 -18.69
C MET A 1 -66.50 32.94 -18.08
N GLN A 2 -65.74 33.80 -18.74
CA GLN A 2 -65.71 34.48 -20.04
C GLN A 2 -64.20 34.79 -20.30
N ALA A 3 -63.63 34.44 -21.45
CA ALA A 3 -63.40 35.34 -22.61
C ALA A 3 -62.40 36.47 -22.30
N LEU A 4 -61.20 36.45 -22.92
CA LEU A 4 -60.79 37.33 -24.04
C LEU A 4 -60.33 38.72 -23.54
N ALA A 5 -59.35 39.45 -24.06
CA ALA A 5 -58.30 39.31 -25.06
C ALA A 5 -57.65 40.71 -25.15
N LEU A 6 -56.47 40.81 -25.79
CA LEU A 6 -55.97 42.02 -26.50
C LEU A 6 -55.59 43.22 -25.58
N ALA A 7 -54.64 44.10 -25.88
CA ALA A 7 -53.71 44.24 -26.99
C ALA A 7 -52.78 45.43 -26.65
N LEU A 8 -51.55 45.35 -27.18
CA LEU A 8 -50.79 46.39 -27.87
C LEU A 8 -50.45 47.74 -27.19
N CYS A 9 -49.16 48.07 -27.35
CA CYS A 9 -48.62 49.40 -27.70
C CYS A 9 -48.76 50.52 -26.65
N ALA A 10 -47.81 51.41 -26.45
CA ALA A 10 -46.57 51.72 -27.14
C ALA A 10 -45.76 52.66 -26.22
N LEU A 11 -44.44 52.60 -26.40
CA LEU A 11 -43.46 53.71 -26.37
C LEU A 11 -43.68 54.87 -25.39
N GLN A 12 -42.63 55.13 -24.61
CA GLN A 12 -41.95 56.42 -24.35
C GLN A 12 -41.28 56.32 -22.96
N LEU A 13 -40.04 56.72 -22.65
CA LEU A 13 -38.92 57.42 -23.28
C LEU A 13 -37.68 57.11 -22.39
N CYS A 14 -36.48 57.16 -22.96
CA CYS A 14 -35.15 57.08 -22.31
C CYS A 14 -34.99 58.05 -21.10
N PRO A 15 -33.94 58.01 -20.22
CA PRO A 15 -32.59 57.45 -20.43
C PRO A 15 -31.92 56.78 -19.20
N ALA A 16 -30.71 56.25 -19.45
CA ALA A 16 -29.80 55.66 -18.48
C ALA A 16 -29.33 56.64 -17.38
N VAL A 17 -29.40 56.23 -16.12
CA VAL A 17 -28.53 56.75 -15.04
C VAL A 17 -28.28 55.63 -14.01
N LEU A 18 -27.06 55.10 -14.07
CA LEU A 18 -26.16 54.76 -12.95
C LEU A 18 -26.77 54.31 -11.61
N GLY A 19 -26.41 53.10 -11.16
CA GLY A 19 -26.48 52.78 -9.73
C GLY A 19 -26.45 51.29 -9.45
N GLY A 20 -25.28 50.76 -9.13
CA GLY A 20 -25.03 49.32 -8.99
C GLY A 20 -25.80 48.60 -7.88
N ARG A 21 -25.88 47.28 -8.03
CA ARG A 21 -25.92 46.33 -6.92
C ARG A 21 -25.11 45.10 -7.28
N TRP A 22 -24.15 44.79 -6.43
CA TRP A 22 -23.17 43.72 -6.56
C TRP A 22 -23.85 42.36 -6.81
N GLY A 23 -23.54 41.75 -7.95
CA GLY A 23 -23.65 40.32 -8.14
C GLY A 23 -22.51 39.63 -7.40
N GLN A 24 -22.84 38.59 -6.64
CA GLN A 24 -21.87 37.72 -5.98
C GLN A 24 -20.97 37.06 -7.05
N PRO A 25 -19.65 36.98 -6.84
CA PRO A 25 -18.82 36.15 -7.71
C PRO A 25 -19.12 34.69 -7.39
N PHE A 26 -19.68 33.97 -8.38
CA PHE A 26 -19.58 32.52 -8.41
C PHE A 26 -18.09 32.15 -8.44
N LEU A 27 -17.58 31.62 -7.32
CA LEU A 27 -16.27 30.99 -7.27
C LEU A 27 -16.36 29.69 -8.06
N VAL A 28 -15.94 29.74 -9.33
CA VAL A 28 -15.62 28.55 -10.12
C VAL A 28 -14.35 27.96 -9.54
N GLU A 29 -14.49 26.93 -8.70
CA GLU A 29 -13.36 26.12 -8.25
C GLU A 29 -12.71 25.47 -9.48
N ARG A 30 -11.48 25.90 -9.78
CA ARG A 30 -10.66 25.26 -10.81
C ARG A 30 -10.38 23.82 -10.40
N PRO A 31 -10.49 22.83 -11.29
CA PRO A 31 -10.04 21.48 -11.00
C PRO A 31 -8.53 21.55 -10.74
N GLN A 32 -8.10 21.19 -9.53
CA GLN A 32 -6.70 21.01 -9.22
C GLN A 32 -6.11 20.02 -10.21
N SER A 33 -5.20 20.52 -11.03
CA SER A 33 -4.27 19.73 -11.84
C SER A 33 -3.59 18.71 -10.93
N ARG A 34 -4.08 17.47 -10.94
CA ARG A 34 -3.39 16.34 -10.31
C ARG A 34 -2.08 16.15 -11.06
N ARG A 35 -1.00 16.73 -10.56
CA ARG A 35 0.36 16.36 -10.97
C ARG A 35 0.47 14.85 -10.81
N LEU A 36 0.83 14.16 -11.89
CA LEU A 36 1.13 12.73 -11.84
C LEU A 36 2.21 12.49 -10.80
N SER A 37 1.81 11.91 -9.68
CA SER A 37 2.70 11.67 -8.55
C SER A 37 3.66 10.55 -8.92
N LYS A 38 4.97 10.86 -8.91
CA LYS A 38 6.00 9.98 -8.36
C LYS A 38 5.41 9.29 -7.12
N VAL A 39 5.68 8.01 -6.86
CA VAL A 39 5.21 7.41 -5.59
C VAL A 39 5.63 8.38 -4.48
N GLY A 40 4.66 8.91 -3.73
CA GLY A 40 4.82 10.04 -2.80
C GLY A 40 5.57 9.65 -1.52
N GLY A 41 6.50 8.73 -1.68
CA GLY A 41 7.18 7.97 -0.67
C GLY A 41 6.50 6.64 -0.30
N PHE A 42 7.13 5.94 0.65
CA PHE A 42 6.66 4.68 1.22
C PHE A 42 5.19 4.79 1.65
N SER A 43 4.36 3.85 1.21
CA SER A 43 2.97 3.75 1.60
C SER A 43 2.50 2.30 1.64
N TRP A 44 1.47 2.03 2.42
CA TRP A 44 0.89 0.69 2.52
C TRP A 44 -0.58 0.77 2.91
N GLN A 45 -1.32 -0.31 2.66
CA GLN A 45 -2.69 -0.49 3.11
C GLN A 45 -3.05 -1.97 3.20
N ASN A 46 -3.96 -2.33 4.10
CA ASN A 46 -4.65 -3.61 4.00
C ASN A 46 -5.57 -3.58 2.75
N CYS A 47 -5.55 -4.64 1.94
CA CYS A 47 -6.38 -4.80 0.74
C CYS A 47 -7.45 -5.87 0.88
N GLY A 48 -7.60 -6.45 2.08
CA GLY A 48 -8.65 -7.41 2.40
C GLY A 48 -10.04 -6.77 2.39
N LYS A 49 -11.08 -7.59 2.42
CA LYS A 49 -12.49 -7.11 2.40
C LYS A 49 -12.97 -6.61 3.77
N GLY A 50 -12.06 -6.34 4.71
CA GLY A 50 -12.37 -5.98 6.10
C GLY A 50 -12.73 -7.17 7.00
N THR A 51 -12.80 -8.39 6.45
CA THR A 51 -13.13 -9.63 7.17
C THR A 51 -11.92 -10.54 7.35
N ASP A 52 -10.75 -10.10 6.90
CA ASP A 52 -9.51 -10.85 6.99
C ASP A 52 -9.09 -10.91 8.47
N PRO A 53 -8.87 -12.11 9.04
CA PRO A 53 -8.59 -12.26 10.46
C PRO A 53 -7.19 -11.75 10.86
N PHE A 54 -6.26 -11.62 9.90
CA PHE A 54 -4.95 -11.06 10.12
C PHE A 54 -4.82 -9.71 9.42
N VAL A 55 -4.48 -8.68 10.18
CA VAL A 55 -4.40 -7.30 9.70
C VAL A 55 -3.13 -6.62 10.18
N ILE A 56 -2.57 -5.77 9.31
CA ILE A 56 -1.48 -4.88 9.67
C ILE A 56 -2.08 -3.62 10.30
N LYS A 57 -1.63 -3.27 11.51
CA LYS A 57 -2.07 -2.10 12.26
C LYS A 57 -1.18 -0.89 11.99
N SER A 58 0.12 -1.11 11.93
CA SER A 58 1.10 -0.10 11.54
C SER A 58 2.23 -0.74 10.76
N LEU A 59 2.81 0.01 9.84
CA LEU A 59 4.04 -0.35 9.13
C LEU A 59 4.76 0.95 8.75
N SER A 60 6.05 1.03 9.04
CA SER A 60 6.91 2.14 8.65
C SER A 60 8.24 1.62 8.14
N VAL A 61 8.78 2.27 7.12
CA VAL A 61 10.09 1.97 6.56
C VAL A 61 10.82 3.29 6.31
N ALA A 62 12.09 3.36 6.70
CA ALA A 62 12.97 4.50 6.45
C ALA A 62 14.42 4.04 6.23
N PRO A 63 15.24 4.72 5.41
CA PRO A 63 14.89 5.88 4.62
C PRO A 63 14.03 5.52 3.40
N ASP A 64 13.55 6.55 2.72
CA ASP A 64 12.83 6.44 1.46
C ASP A 64 13.43 7.43 0.46
N PRO A 65 14.04 6.96 -0.65
CA PRO A 65 14.13 5.56 -1.07
C PRO A 65 14.99 4.70 -0.14
N ILE A 66 14.65 3.41 -0.07
CA ILE A 66 15.44 2.37 0.61
C ILE A 66 16.80 2.27 -0.09
N GLN A 67 17.88 2.22 0.69
CA GLN A 67 19.26 2.19 0.18
C GLN A 67 19.85 0.78 0.29
N ILE A 68 20.46 0.29 -0.78
CA ILE A 68 21.18 -0.98 -0.82
C ILE A 68 22.58 -0.75 -1.42
N PRO A 69 23.66 -1.05 -0.70
CA PRO A 69 23.69 -1.40 0.72
C PRO A 69 23.29 -0.20 1.61
N GLY A 70 22.85 -0.45 2.84
CA GLY A 70 22.50 0.64 3.75
C GLY A 70 21.68 0.23 4.98
N ASN A 71 21.53 1.16 5.92
CA ASN A 71 20.68 0.96 7.09
C ASN A 71 19.20 1.18 6.74
N LEU A 72 18.36 0.25 7.18
CA LEU A 72 16.91 0.27 7.06
C LEU A 72 16.27 0.22 8.44
N LYS A 73 15.49 1.24 8.78
CA LYS A 73 14.62 1.24 9.97
C LYS A 73 13.23 0.72 9.59
N VAL A 74 12.78 -0.30 10.29
CA VAL A 74 11.45 -0.90 10.12
C VAL A 74 10.71 -0.88 11.45
N SER A 75 9.43 -0.54 11.43
CA SER A 75 8.51 -0.83 12.52
C SER A 75 7.24 -1.44 11.96
N VAL A 76 6.67 -2.42 12.67
CA VAL A 76 5.45 -3.10 12.23
C VAL A 76 4.66 -3.57 13.44
N ALA A 77 3.34 -3.37 13.40
CA ALA A 77 2.40 -3.99 14.33
C ALA A 77 1.33 -4.73 13.55
N VAL A 78 1.05 -5.96 13.96
CA VAL A 78 0.05 -6.83 13.34
C VAL A 78 -0.86 -7.42 14.41
N SER A 79 -2.07 -7.79 14.02
CA SER A 79 -2.97 -8.55 14.88
C SER A 79 -3.64 -9.68 14.11
N SER A 80 -3.81 -10.82 14.76
CA SER A 80 -4.56 -11.97 14.28
C SER A 80 -5.68 -12.35 15.25
N GLU A 81 -6.88 -12.56 14.73
CA GLU A 81 -8.01 -13.11 15.48
C GLU A 81 -8.02 -14.64 15.52
N VAL A 82 -7.15 -15.29 14.74
CA VAL A 82 -7.05 -16.75 14.64
C VAL A 82 -5.60 -17.21 14.67
N ASP A 83 -5.38 -18.47 15.06
CA ASP A 83 -4.09 -19.13 14.88
C ASP A 83 -3.76 -19.27 13.38
N ILE A 84 -2.54 -18.91 12.98
CA ILE A 84 -2.04 -19.02 11.62
C ILE A 84 -1.04 -20.16 11.55
N GLY A 85 -1.44 -21.25 10.91
CA GLY A 85 -0.59 -22.44 10.74
C GLY A 85 -0.73 -23.06 9.37
N SER A 86 -0.13 -24.24 9.21
CA SER A 86 -0.15 -25.02 7.98
C SER A 86 -1.56 -25.46 7.56
N PRO A 87 -1.82 -25.64 6.25
CA PRO A 87 -0.99 -25.22 5.12
C PRO A 87 -1.04 -23.70 4.94
N LEU A 88 0.10 -23.02 4.94
CA LEU A 88 0.19 -21.57 4.79
C LEU A 88 0.79 -21.21 3.44
N LYS A 89 0.09 -20.39 2.66
CA LYS A 89 0.47 -19.96 1.32
C LYS A 89 0.51 -18.44 1.22
N ALA A 90 1.59 -17.89 0.65
CA ALA A 90 1.66 -16.48 0.28
C ALA A 90 1.80 -16.30 -1.23
N VAL A 91 0.98 -15.41 -1.78
CA VAL A 91 1.04 -15.01 -3.19
C VAL A 91 1.51 -13.56 -3.26
N PHE A 92 2.66 -13.36 -3.90
CA PHE A 92 3.25 -12.05 -4.15
C PHE A 92 2.92 -11.61 -5.57
N THR A 93 2.51 -10.35 -5.73
CA THR A 93 2.42 -9.67 -7.01
C THR A 93 3.27 -8.42 -6.92
N VAL A 94 4.35 -8.38 -7.70
CA VAL A 94 5.32 -7.29 -7.70
C VAL A 94 5.25 -6.58 -9.03
N GLU A 95 5.11 -5.26 -8.99
CA GLU A 95 5.10 -4.39 -10.16
C GLU A 95 6.19 -3.33 -10.01
N LYS A 96 6.91 -3.06 -11.09
CA LYS A 96 7.89 -1.99 -11.18
C LYS A 96 7.37 -0.88 -12.07
N LYS A 97 7.56 0.37 -11.67
CA LYS A 97 7.27 1.52 -12.54
C LYS A 97 8.38 1.68 -13.58
N ILE A 98 7.99 1.69 -14.85
CA ILE A 98 8.88 1.99 -15.97
C ILE A 98 8.26 3.17 -16.71
N VAL A 99 8.94 4.32 -16.68
CA VAL A 99 8.38 5.60 -17.17
C VAL A 99 7.06 5.89 -16.45
N ASP A 100 5.91 5.76 -17.13
CA ASP A 100 4.58 6.03 -16.58
C ASP A 100 3.67 4.79 -16.49
N ILE A 101 4.20 3.60 -16.78
CA ILE A 101 3.45 2.34 -16.71
C ILE A 101 3.98 1.43 -15.58
N TRP A 102 3.09 0.62 -15.02
CA TRP A 102 3.42 -0.40 -14.03
C TRP A 102 3.52 -1.75 -14.72
N ILE A 103 4.70 -2.37 -14.66
CA ILE A 103 4.97 -3.66 -15.29
C ILE A 103 5.06 -4.73 -14.21
N LYS A 104 4.24 -5.77 -14.33
CA LYS A 104 4.31 -6.94 -13.47
C LYS A 104 5.62 -7.68 -13.70
N ILE A 105 6.35 -7.89 -12.62
CA ILE A 105 7.61 -8.61 -12.59
C ILE A 105 7.33 -10.11 -12.45
N PRO A 106 7.80 -10.98 -13.36
CA PRO A 106 7.63 -12.42 -13.26
C PRO A 106 8.37 -13.00 -12.05
N CYS A 107 8.01 -14.21 -11.62
CA CYS A 107 8.80 -14.94 -10.64
C CYS A 107 10.03 -15.56 -11.31
N VAL A 108 11.22 -15.13 -10.91
CA VAL A 108 12.51 -15.67 -11.38
C VAL A 108 13.38 -15.89 -10.15
N ASP A 109 13.93 -17.10 -9.99
CA ASP A 109 14.79 -17.46 -8.85
C ASP A 109 14.20 -17.09 -7.48
N GLN A 110 12.89 -17.28 -7.30
CA GLN A 110 12.15 -16.92 -6.08
C GLN A 110 12.11 -15.40 -5.79
N ILE A 111 12.22 -14.56 -6.83
CA ILE A 111 12.11 -13.10 -6.74
C ILE A 111 11.05 -12.61 -7.74
N GLY A 112 10.19 -11.67 -7.31
CA GLY A 112 9.14 -11.06 -8.14
C GLY A 112 7.74 -11.55 -7.77
N SER A 113 6.86 -11.75 -8.76
CA SER A 113 5.49 -12.20 -8.54
C SER A 113 5.41 -13.72 -8.32
N CYS A 114 5.92 -14.19 -7.18
CA CYS A 114 6.00 -15.61 -6.82
C CYS A 114 4.82 -16.10 -5.96
N THR A 115 4.56 -17.40 -5.99
CA THR A 115 3.68 -18.08 -5.02
C THR A 115 4.53 -19.03 -4.18
N TYR A 116 4.46 -18.87 -2.87
CA TYR A 116 5.15 -19.71 -1.89
C TYR A 116 4.12 -20.56 -1.17
N ASP A 117 4.11 -21.84 -1.50
CA ASP A 117 3.30 -22.85 -0.83
C ASP A 117 4.08 -23.44 0.35
N GLY A 118 3.41 -23.68 1.48
CA GLY A 118 4.03 -24.34 2.63
C GLY A 118 5.01 -23.46 3.40
N LEU A 119 4.69 -22.17 3.58
CA LEU A 119 5.54 -21.21 4.31
C LEU A 119 6.02 -21.70 5.68
N CYS A 120 5.18 -22.45 6.41
CA CYS A 120 5.57 -23.01 7.70
C CYS A 120 6.75 -24.00 7.57
N GLY A 121 6.74 -24.87 6.55
CA GLY A 121 7.86 -25.77 6.29
C GLY A 121 9.10 -25.03 5.78
N MET A 122 8.93 -23.94 5.02
CA MET A 122 10.04 -23.08 4.63
C MET A 122 10.70 -22.41 5.85
N LEU A 123 9.90 -21.93 6.82
CA LEU A 123 10.40 -21.38 8.07
C LEU A 123 11.18 -22.43 8.86
N ASP A 124 10.66 -23.64 8.99
CA ASP A 124 11.35 -24.73 9.71
C ASP A 124 12.67 -25.16 9.05
N ASN A 125 12.82 -24.97 7.74
CA ASN A 125 14.08 -25.22 7.04
C ASN A 125 15.14 -24.14 7.29
N VAL A 126 14.72 -22.88 7.44
CA VAL A 126 15.62 -21.74 7.67
C VAL A 126 15.97 -21.60 9.15
N ILE A 127 15.00 -21.87 10.02
CA ILE A 127 15.11 -21.83 11.47
C ILE A 127 14.67 -23.21 11.97
N PRO A 128 15.60 -24.11 12.32
CA PRO A 128 15.23 -25.45 12.76
C PRO A 128 14.40 -25.43 14.05
N PRO A 129 13.34 -26.25 14.17
CA PRO A 129 12.55 -26.35 15.39
C PRO A 129 13.41 -26.64 16.62
N GLY A 130 13.16 -25.92 17.71
CA GLY A 130 13.94 -26.01 18.95
C GLY A 130 15.15 -25.09 19.02
N SER A 131 15.53 -24.44 17.92
CA SER A 131 16.44 -23.30 17.96
C SER A 131 15.72 -22.04 18.45
N PRO A 132 16.40 -21.12 19.16
CA PRO A 132 15.79 -19.84 19.53
C PRO A 132 15.54 -19.02 18.26
N CYS A 133 14.47 -18.22 18.27
CA CYS A 133 14.21 -17.27 17.19
C CYS A 133 15.39 -16.29 17.04
N PRO A 134 15.72 -15.85 15.83
CA PRO A 134 16.78 -14.87 15.63
C PRO A 134 16.39 -13.51 16.21
N GLU A 135 17.37 -12.73 16.64
CA GLU A 135 17.14 -11.32 16.96
C GLU A 135 16.72 -10.54 15.70
N PRO A 136 15.83 -9.54 15.81
CA PRO A 136 15.23 -8.99 17.04
C PRO A 136 13.95 -9.71 17.50
N LEU A 137 13.54 -10.80 16.84
CA LEU A 137 12.25 -11.46 17.13
C LEU A 137 12.21 -12.01 18.56
N LEU A 138 13.33 -12.60 19.01
CA LEU A 138 13.46 -13.15 20.36
C LEU A 138 13.24 -12.08 21.44
N SER A 139 13.95 -10.94 21.35
CA SER A 139 13.83 -9.84 22.32
C SER A 139 12.41 -9.26 22.41
N TYR A 140 11.65 -9.28 21.32
CA TYR A 140 10.28 -8.77 21.29
C TYR A 140 9.19 -9.84 21.45
N GLY A 141 9.57 -11.09 21.75
CA GLY A 141 8.64 -12.19 21.96
C GLY A 141 7.82 -12.54 20.71
N ILE A 142 8.36 -12.26 19.51
CA ILE A 142 7.71 -12.54 18.24
C ILE A 142 8.05 -14.00 17.84
N PRO A 143 7.06 -14.87 17.68
CA PRO A 143 7.32 -16.25 17.27
C PRO A 143 7.85 -16.30 15.84
N CYS A 144 8.73 -17.27 15.56
CA CYS A 144 9.33 -17.51 14.26
C CYS A 144 8.95 -18.88 13.66
N HIS A 145 8.05 -19.62 14.31
CA HIS A 145 7.54 -20.90 13.87
C HIS A 145 6.01 -20.90 13.83
N CYS A 146 5.46 -21.72 12.94
CA CYS A 146 4.03 -22.02 12.95
C CYS A 146 3.68 -23.01 14.08
N PRO A 147 2.42 -22.99 14.58
CA PRO A 147 1.42 -21.97 14.31
C PRO A 147 1.70 -20.66 15.07
N PHE A 148 1.58 -19.54 14.38
CA PHE A 148 1.54 -18.22 15.01
C PHE A 148 0.21 -18.09 15.75
N LYS A 149 0.25 -17.90 17.07
CA LYS A 149 -0.94 -17.83 17.89
C LYS A 149 -1.75 -16.56 17.62
N GLN A 150 -3.07 -16.64 17.79
CA GLN A 150 -3.91 -15.46 17.79
C GLN A 150 -3.39 -14.43 18.83
N GLY A 151 -3.46 -13.15 18.50
CA GLY A 151 -2.89 -12.10 19.33
C GLY A 151 -2.37 -10.92 18.51
N SER A 152 -1.68 -10.01 19.21
CA SER A 152 -1.02 -8.86 18.58
C SER A 152 0.48 -8.99 18.76
N TYR A 153 1.22 -8.73 17.68
CA TYR A 153 2.68 -8.75 17.67
C TYR A 153 3.17 -7.40 17.15
N SER A 154 4.21 -6.87 17.78
CA SER A 154 4.76 -5.56 17.40
C SER A 154 6.27 -5.61 17.44
N LEU A 155 6.88 -5.22 16.33
CA LEU A 155 8.28 -4.87 16.23
C LEU A 155 8.36 -3.33 16.26
N PRO A 156 8.92 -2.72 17.31
CA PRO A 156 9.13 -1.27 17.32
C PRO A 156 10.15 -0.86 16.25
N SER A 157 10.46 0.44 16.15
CA SER A 157 11.45 0.93 15.18
C SER A 157 12.82 0.31 15.44
N THR A 158 13.18 -0.69 14.63
CA THR A 158 14.45 -1.42 14.70
C THR A 158 15.23 -1.21 13.41
N GLU A 159 16.55 -1.05 13.56
CA GLU A 159 17.47 -0.83 12.45
C GLU A 159 18.08 -2.16 11.99
N PHE A 160 18.12 -2.36 10.68
CA PHE A 160 18.68 -3.52 9.99
C PHE A 160 19.69 -3.03 8.94
N TYR A 161 20.80 -3.73 8.79
CA TYR A 161 21.73 -3.46 7.71
C TYR A 161 21.36 -4.32 6.48
N LEU A 162 21.10 -3.67 5.35
CA LEU A 162 20.92 -4.32 4.06
C LEU A 162 22.31 -4.47 3.40
N PRO A 163 22.82 -5.71 3.24
CA PRO A 163 24.10 -5.94 2.60
C PRO A 163 24.01 -5.73 1.08
N VAL A 164 25.16 -5.72 0.42
CA VAL A 164 25.22 -5.78 -1.05
C VAL A 164 24.58 -7.10 -1.50
N ILE A 165 23.45 -7.00 -2.18
CA ILE A 165 22.73 -8.13 -2.75
C ILE A 165 22.88 -8.13 -4.26
N GLN A 166 23.18 -9.30 -4.84
CA GLN A 166 23.24 -9.46 -6.30
C GLN A 166 21.82 -9.49 -6.86
N LEU A 167 21.24 -8.31 -7.07
CA LEU A 167 19.94 -8.18 -7.68
C LEU A 167 20.06 -8.35 -9.20
N PRO A 168 19.13 -9.05 -9.84
CA PRO A 168 19.02 -9.00 -11.29
C PRO A 168 18.90 -7.54 -11.75
N SER A 169 19.49 -7.20 -12.90
CA SER A 169 19.52 -5.82 -13.41
C SER A 169 18.13 -5.18 -13.58
N TRP A 170 17.08 -6.00 -13.70
CA TRP A 170 15.70 -5.57 -13.77
C TRP A 170 15.10 -5.15 -12.41
N LEU A 171 15.60 -5.66 -11.28
CA LEU A 171 15.18 -5.31 -9.90
C LEU A 171 16.01 -4.17 -9.28
N THR A 172 16.65 -3.37 -10.11
CA THR A 172 17.45 -2.20 -9.72
C THR A 172 16.58 -1.01 -9.31
N ASN A 173 17.16 0.18 -9.27
CA ASN A 173 16.55 1.45 -8.87
C ASN A 173 15.16 1.67 -9.47
N GLY A 174 14.23 2.18 -8.66
CA GLY A 174 12.89 2.56 -9.13
C GLY A 174 11.80 2.43 -8.08
N ASP A 175 10.58 2.72 -8.52
CA ASP A 175 9.37 2.64 -7.71
C ASP A 175 8.71 1.26 -7.89
N TYR A 176 8.27 0.67 -6.79
CA TYR A 176 7.67 -0.66 -6.74
C TYR A 176 6.30 -0.63 -6.07
N ARG A 177 5.42 -1.50 -6.53
CA ARG A 177 4.17 -1.89 -5.86
C ARG A 177 4.19 -3.37 -5.61
N ILE A 178 3.87 -3.76 -4.39
CA ILE A 178 3.87 -5.14 -3.93
C ILE A 178 2.51 -5.41 -3.32
N GLN A 179 1.83 -6.45 -3.79
CA GLN A 179 0.66 -7.01 -3.13
C GLN A 179 1.02 -8.39 -2.60
N VAL A 180 0.70 -8.64 -1.33
CA VAL A 180 0.88 -9.94 -0.70
C VAL A 180 -0.47 -10.44 -0.19
N VAL A 181 -0.85 -11.65 -0.58
CA VAL A 181 -2.05 -12.34 -0.09
C VAL A 181 -1.61 -13.57 0.67
N LEU A 182 -1.97 -13.64 1.96
CA LEU A 182 -1.73 -14.80 2.81
C LEU A 182 -3.01 -15.62 2.89
N SER A 183 -2.90 -16.94 2.76
CA SER A 183 -4.05 -17.85 2.78
C SER A 183 -3.72 -19.17 3.46
N ASN A 184 -4.73 -19.80 4.05
CA ASN A 184 -4.69 -21.20 4.46
C ASN A 184 -5.77 -21.97 3.69
N GLY A 185 -5.33 -22.86 2.80
CA GLY A 185 -6.19 -23.50 1.81
C GLY A 185 -6.88 -22.47 0.90
N ALA A 186 -8.22 -22.49 0.87
CA ALA A 186 -9.04 -21.54 0.12
C ALA A 186 -9.36 -20.25 0.89
N LYS A 187 -9.06 -20.20 2.19
CA LYS A 187 -9.38 -19.06 3.05
C LYS A 187 -8.26 -18.03 2.99
N GLN A 188 -8.57 -16.83 2.49
CA GLN A 188 -7.69 -15.67 2.65
C GLN A 188 -7.62 -15.27 4.13
N LEU A 189 -6.41 -15.12 4.64
CA LEU A 189 -6.13 -14.70 6.01
C LEU A 189 -5.72 -13.23 6.09
N ALA A 190 -5.01 -12.74 5.08
CA ALA A 190 -4.57 -11.35 5.00
C ALA A 190 -4.37 -10.90 3.55
N CYS A 191 -4.43 -9.60 3.33
CA CYS A 191 -4.00 -8.95 2.10
C CYS A 191 -3.38 -7.60 2.44
N VAL A 192 -2.14 -7.35 1.99
CA VAL A 192 -1.47 -6.05 2.09
C VAL A 192 -0.99 -5.58 0.72
N LYS A 193 -1.11 -4.27 0.46
CA LYS A 193 -0.42 -3.57 -0.62
C LYS A 193 0.61 -2.63 -0.01
N VAL A 194 1.80 -2.61 -0.59
CA VAL A 194 2.92 -1.74 -0.25
C VAL A 194 3.40 -1.05 -1.52
N ALA A 195 3.71 0.24 -1.44
CA ALA A 195 4.45 0.95 -2.47
C ALA A 195 5.71 1.55 -1.83
N LEU A 196 6.85 1.37 -2.50
CA LEU A 196 8.16 1.78 -1.98
C LEU A 196 9.07 2.17 -3.14
N SER A 197 10.15 2.89 -2.82
CA SER A 197 11.19 3.25 -3.77
C SER A 197 12.50 2.60 -3.35
N LEU A 198 13.24 2.05 -4.30
CA LEU A 198 14.53 1.41 -4.08
C LEU A 198 15.64 2.18 -4.79
N HIS A 199 16.76 2.34 -4.09
CA HIS A 199 18.02 2.81 -4.63
C HIS A 199 19.13 1.81 -4.25
N SER A 200 19.81 1.31 -5.27
CA SER A 200 20.95 0.42 -5.23
C SER A 200 22.12 1.14 -5.90
N GLU A 201 23.26 1.08 -5.24
CA GLU A 201 24.56 1.49 -5.79
C GLU A 201 25.15 0.42 -6.71
#